data_AF-A0A518VEB9-F1
#
_entry.id   AF-A0A518VEB9-F1
#
_cell.length_a   1.000
_cell.length_b   1.000
_cell.length_c   1.000
_cell.angle_alpha   90.00
_cell.angle_beta   90.00
_cell.angle_gamma   90.00
#
_symmetry.space_group_name_H-M   'P 1'
#
loop_
_entity.id
_entity.type
_entity.pdbx_description
1 polymer ?
#
loop_
_entity_poly.entity_id
_entity_poly.type
_entity_poly.pdbx_seq_one_letter_code
_entity_poly.pdbx_strand_id
1 'polypeptide(L)'
;MNLAIKNLPTASKVLEINQFITGYWENDIWDADDSIFNDFRKVSSEKSHRKMNFTFFSPSLKNEVKFFIINRIQNDDLQLYSAVHNYCRCFKQLAIFLNKFYPDINSFVELDIDKVLMQFRSYLSENGFSIRIHGRKKLSNYENLLNRLFLFYQKYYDTRSEFEKDIWDVRNIPGAKFADYVSNQTLNFKHISDPFLNLAKRYLKFRISYLSFGQCALDLRVMNLFMTFIHKRYPLWSDLKALNRRDMEDYLVWHNQVLHDKIPSKRYYLITLHVFLENIEKLQFDEAPDLPVSVLLFKEDFPRKVTKTENDIKYIPEGVLQQIEERLEYLTPARFIPVVILLRATGWRISDILNLRYDSCLERSSQGWYLCGDIKKTQVLNHRVPITDEVALIVQTLLETIKVQSTQSNNPKKYLFVQLETPAVWLLPPEP
;
A
#
# COMPACT_ATOMS: atom_id res chain seq x y z
N MET A 1 -12.09 -19.62 -17.00
CA MET A 1 -11.28 -18.91 -18.02
C MET A 1 -11.76 -17.47 -17.99
N ASN A 2 -11.19 -16.65 -17.10
CA ASN A 2 -11.57 -15.24 -17.01
C ASN A 2 -10.93 -14.53 -18.20
N LEU A 3 -11.75 -14.19 -19.20
CA LEU A 3 -11.40 -13.21 -20.21
C LEU A 3 -11.16 -11.91 -19.45
N ALA A 4 -9.90 -11.63 -19.12
CA ALA A 4 -9.52 -10.34 -18.57
C ALA A 4 -10.01 -9.30 -19.56
N ILE A 5 -11.03 -8.53 -19.17
CA ILE A 5 -11.51 -7.40 -19.95
C ILE A 5 -10.28 -6.54 -20.22
N LYS A 6 -9.85 -6.48 -21.48
CA LYS A 6 -8.75 -5.59 -21.85
C LYS A 6 -9.27 -4.17 -21.69
N ASN A 7 -8.71 -3.45 -20.73
CA ASN A 7 -8.98 -2.02 -20.58
C ASN A 7 -8.42 -1.35 -21.84
N LEU A 8 -9.28 -0.90 -22.75
CA LEU A 8 -8.85 -0.24 -23.99
C LEU A 8 -8.84 1.28 -23.79
N PRO A 9 -7.99 2.01 -24.53
CA PRO A 9 -8.01 3.46 -24.50
C PRO A 9 -9.40 3.99 -24.87
N THR A 10 -9.99 4.81 -24.01
CA THR A 10 -11.26 5.49 -24.31
C THR A 10 -10.97 6.87 -24.90
N ALA A 11 -11.82 7.33 -25.83
CA ALA A 11 -11.63 8.63 -26.48
C ALA A 11 -11.51 9.79 -25.46
N SER A 12 -12.29 9.73 -24.38
CA SER A 12 -12.22 10.72 -23.29
C SER A 12 -10.88 10.70 -22.56
N LYS A 13 -10.32 9.53 -22.24
CA LYS A 13 -9.02 9.42 -21.55
C LYS A 13 -7.85 9.81 -22.46
N VAL A 14 -7.92 9.49 -23.74
CA VAL A 14 -6.93 9.93 -24.73
C VAL A 14 -6.97 11.46 -24.88
N LEU A 15 -8.16 12.05 -24.90
CA LEU A 15 -8.31 13.51 -24.91
C LEU A 15 -7.73 14.14 -23.63
N GLU A 16 -7.95 13.55 -22.46
CA GLU A 16 -7.39 14.01 -21.19
C GLU A 16 -5.85 14.03 -21.23
N ILE A 17 -5.22 12.97 -21.76
CA ILE A 17 -3.77 12.92 -21.97
C ILE A 17 -3.31 14.06 -22.89
N ASN A 18 -3.98 14.26 -24.03
CA ASN A 18 -3.58 15.27 -25.00
C ASN A 18 -3.77 16.71 -24.46
N GLN A 19 -4.83 16.95 -23.68
CA GLN A 19 -5.04 18.24 -23.01
C GLN A 19 -4.01 18.50 -21.92
N PHE A 20 -3.55 17.45 -21.24
CA PHE A 20 -2.50 17.53 -20.24
C PHE A 20 -1.14 17.86 -20.87
N ILE A 21 -0.85 17.31 -22.05
CA ILE A 21 0.41 17.53 -22.78
C ILE A 21 0.29 18.78 -23.65
N THR A 22 0.23 19.94 -22.99
CA THR A 22 0.18 21.26 -23.63
C THR A 22 1.33 22.16 -23.16
N GLY A 23 1.65 23.19 -23.95
CA GLY A 23 2.71 24.16 -23.60
C GLY A 23 4.10 23.51 -23.55
N TYR A 24 4.82 23.62 -22.42
CA TYR A 24 6.16 23.05 -22.29
C TYR A 24 6.19 21.53 -22.55
N TRP A 25 5.11 20.82 -22.16
CA TRP A 25 5.03 19.37 -22.25
C TRP A 25 4.89 18.86 -23.70
N GLU A 26 4.52 19.73 -24.65
CA GLU A 26 4.46 19.39 -26.09
C GLU A 26 5.84 19.04 -26.63
N ASN A 27 6.90 19.64 -26.09
CA ASN A 27 8.28 19.35 -26.48
C ASN A 27 8.60 17.86 -26.35
N ASP A 28 9.32 17.30 -27.31
CA ASP A 28 9.74 15.89 -27.28
C ASP A 28 11.02 15.64 -26.48
N ILE A 29 11.68 16.72 -26.06
CA ILE A 29 12.87 16.69 -25.23
C ILE A 29 12.64 17.67 -24.08
N TRP A 30 12.57 17.14 -22.86
CA TRP A 30 12.43 17.96 -21.65
C TRP A 30 13.78 18.08 -20.96
N ASP A 31 14.16 19.30 -20.59
CA ASP A 31 15.35 19.55 -19.80
C ASP A 31 14.96 19.50 -18.32
N ALA A 32 15.50 18.53 -17.58
CA ALA A 32 15.18 18.40 -16.16
C ALA A 32 15.76 19.54 -15.31
N ASP A 33 16.63 20.38 -15.89
CA ASP A 33 17.14 21.61 -15.28
C ASP A 33 16.29 22.86 -15.60
N ASP A 34 15.24 22.73 -16.42
CA ASP A 34 14.29 23.81 -16.73
C ASP A 34 13.56 24.31 -15.47
N SER A 35 13.19 25.58 -15.43
CA SER A 35 12.53 26.19 -14.27
C SER A 35 11.17 25.56 -13.97
N ILE A 36 10.49 24.97 -14.95
CA ILE A 36 9.22 24.26 -14.75
C ILE A 36 9.35 23.06 -13.80
N PHE A 37 10.56 22.52 -13.64
CA PHE A 37 10.82 21.41 -12.73
C PHE A 37 11.27 21.85 -11.33
N ASN A 38 11.43 23.15 -11.06
CA ASN A 38 11.95 23.65 -9.79
C ASN A 38 11.14 23.15 -8.60
N ASP A 39 9.81 23.14 -8.71
CA ASP A 39 8.90 22.72 -7.63
C ASP A 39 8.98 21.20 -7.35
N PHE A 40 9.49 20.43 -8.31
CA PHE A 40 9.69 18.98 -8.18
C PHE A 40 11.12 18.61 -7.75
N ARG A 41 12.00 19.59 -7.56
CA ARG A 41 13.35 19.38 -7.02
C ARG A 41 13.33 19.48 -5.51
N LYS A 42 14.09 18.58 -4.88
CA LYS A 42 14.30 18.62 -3.43
C LYS A 42 15.19 19.80 -2.99
N VAL A 43 16.14 20.18 -3.85
CA VAL A 43 16.96 21.38 -3.69
C VAL A 43 16.96 22.10 -5.02
N SER A 44 16.61 23.40 -5.03
CA SER A 44 16.57 24.20 -6.25
C SER A 44 17.92 24.28 -6.98
N SER A 45 19.04 24.08 -6.27
CA SER A 45 20.40 24.04 -6.80
C SER A 45 20.86 22.67 -7.33
N GLU A 46 20.14 21.58 -7.04
CA GLU A 46 20.47 20.25 -7.57
C GLU A 46 20.08 20.14 -9.05
N LYS A 47 21.05 20.38 -9.92
CA LYS A 47 20.90 20.17 -11.36
C LYS A 47 21.17 18.72 -11.74
N SER A 48 20.30 18.16 -12.57
CA SER A 48 20.46 16.82 -13.14
C SER A 48 21.41 16.83 -14.34
N HIS A 49 21.48 17.96 -15.06
CA HIS A 49 22.16 18.11 -16.34
C HIS A 49 21.75 17.06 -17.39
N ARG A 50 20.51 16.56 -17.29
CA ARG A 50 20.00 15.49 -18.16
C ARG A 50 18.71 15.93 -18.84
N LYS A 51 18.56 15.42 -20.06
CA LYS A 51 17.36 15.60 -20.86
C LYS A 51 16.57 14.30 -20.94
N MET A 52 15.26 14.41 -20.80
CA MET A 52 14.31 13.32 -21.03
C MET A 52 13.91 13.36 -22.49
N ASN A 53 14.40 12.40 -23.28
CA ASN A 53 14.16 12.36 -24.72
C ASN A 53 13.10 11.30 -25.06
N PHE A 54 11.96 11.76 -25.59
CA PHE A 54 10.82 10.94 -25.96
C PHE A 54 10.72 10.69 -27.48
N THR A 55 11.63 11.24 -28.29
CA THR A 55 11.55 11.14 -29.77
C THR A 55 11.65 9.72 -30.30
N PHE A 56 12.13 8.77 -29.49
CA PHE A 56 12.27 7.37 -29.88
C PHE A 56 10.93 6.63 -30.04
N PHE A 57 9.87 7.10 -29.38
CA PHE A 57 8.56 6.43 -29.38
C PHE A 57 7.67 6.89 -30.54
N SER A 58 6.76 6.00 -30.98
CA SER A 58 5.67 6.35 -31.89
C SER A 58 4.78 7.45 -31.29
N PRO A 59 4.07 8.27 -32.09
CA PRO A 59 3.31 9.42 -31.58
C PRO A 59 2.34 9.07 -30.43
N SER A 60 1.58 7.98 -30.57
CA SER A 60 0.62 7.53 -29.55
C SER A 60 1.31 7.13 -28.24
N LEU A 61 2.32 6.26 -28.32
CA LEU A 61 3.09 5.82 -27.14
C LEU A 61 3.89 6.97 -26.51
N LYS A 62 4.34 7.93 -27.31
CA LYS A 62 5.11 9.08 -26.84
C LYS A 62 4.29 9.91 -25.85
N ASN A 63 3.04 10.21 -26.20
CA ASN A 63 2.15 10.94 -25.31
C ASN A 63 1.86 10.15 -24.05
N GLU A 64 1.70 8.82 -24.15
CA GLU A 64 1.59 7.98 -22.96
C GLU A 64 2.84 8.03 -22.07
N VAL A 65 4.05 7.89 -22.61
CA VAL A 65 5.27 7.98 -21.80
C VAL A 65 5.42 9.37 -21.17
N LYS A 66 5.14 10.45 -21.89
CA LYS A 66 5.14 11.82 -21.37
C LYS A 66 4.18 11.94 -20.19
N PHE A 67 2.91 11.61 -20.39
CA PHE A 67 1.86 11.68 -19.37
C PHE A 67 2.21 10.84 -18.14
N PHE A 68 2.65 9.59 -18.33
CA PHE A 68 3.09 8.72 -17.23
C PHE A 68 4.16 9.37 -16.34
N ILE A 69 5.13 10.08 -16.92
CA ILE A 69 6.20 10.73 -16.16
C ILE A 69 5.63 11.93 -15.40
N ILE A 70 5.02 12.88 -16.09
CA ILE A 70 4.63 14.15 -15.47
C ILE A 70 3.46 13.98 -14.49
N ASN A 71 2.47 13.15 -14.81
CA ASN A 71 1.35 12.87 -13.90
C ASN A 71 1.86 12.28 -12.58
N ARG A 72 2.84 11.37 -12.63
CA ARG A 72 3.38 10.75 -11.42
C ARG A 72 4.32 11.67 -10.65
N ILE A 73 5.02 12.58 -11.33
CA ILE A 73 5.81 13.62 -10.66
C ILE A 73 4.88 14.59 -9.92
N GLN A 74 3.81 15.07 -10.56
CA GLN A 74 2.87 16.02 -9.96
C GLN A 74 2.06 15.44 -8.79
N ASN A 75 1.84 14.13 -8.78
CA ASN A 75 1.13 13.43 -7.69
C ASN A 75 2.08 12.87 -6.62
N ASP A 76 3.37 13.25 -6.61
CA ASP A 76 4.40 12.75 -5.70
C ASP A 76 4.60 11.21 -5.69
N ASP A 77 4.13 10.54 -6.75
CA ASP A 77 4.28 9.09 -6.96
C ASP A 77 5.63 8.72 -7.60
N LEU A 78 6.35 9.69 -8.16
CA LEU A 78 7.64 9.53 -8.82
C LEU A 78 8.52 10.76 -8.61
N GLN A 79 9.65 10.58 -7.93
CA GLN A 79 10.65 11.64 -7.82
C GLN A 79 11.29 11.94 -9.18
N LEU A 80 11.52 13.23 -9.46
CA LEU A 80 12.17 13.70 -10.69
C LEU A 80 13.51 13.01 -10.93
N TYR A 81 14.34 12.86 -9.89
CA TYR A 81 15.59 12.10 -9.96
C TYR A 81 15.38 10.69 -10.51
N SER A 82 14.37 9.97 -10.01
CA SER A 82 14.08 8.61 -10.48
C SER A 82 13.56 8.59 -11.91
N ALA A 83 12.73 9.56 -12.32
CA ALA A 83 12.31 9.69 -13.71
C ALA A 83 13.53 9.80 -14.64
N VAL A 84 14.42 10.74 -14.34
CA VAL A 84 15.60 11.05 -15.15
C VAL A 84 16.66 9.93 -15.13
N HIS A 85 17.09 9.50 -13.94
CA HIS A 85 18.24 8.61 -13.78
C HIS A 85 17.89 7.12 -13.87
N ASN A 86 16.63 6.74 -13.60
CA ASN A 86 16.21 5.34 -13.65
C ASN A 86 15.38 5.00 -14.88
N TYR A 87 14.44 5.87 -15.31
CA TYR A 87 13.52 5.56 -16.41
C TYR A 87 14.00 6.08 -17.76
N CYS A 88 14.39 7.36 -17.87
CA CYS A 88 14.72 7.94 -19.18
C CYS A 88 15.89 7.25 -19.87
N ARG A 89 16.86 6.73 -19.10
CA ARG A 89 17.96 5.91 -19.66
C ARG A 89 17.48 4.63 -20.36
N CYS A 90 16.29 4.15 -20.02
CA CYS A 90 15.69 2.94 -20.57
C CYS A 90 14.84 3.21 -21.82
N PHE A 91 14.44 4.47 -22.06
CA PHE A 91 13.50 4.85 -23.13
C PHE A 91 13.95 4.41 -24.51
N LYS A 92 15.21 4.70 -24.87
CA LYS A 92 15.75 4.35 -26.19
C LYS A 92 15.63 2.85 -26.49
N GLN A 93 16.05 2.00 -25.57
CA GLN A 93 16.02 0.54 -25.78
C GLN A 93 14.60 -0.01 -25.75
N LEU A 94 13.74 0.51 -24.87
CA LEU A 94 12.33 0.13 -24.85
C LEU A 94 11.65 0.50 -26.17
N ALA A 95 11.87 1.71 -26.66
CA ALA A 95 11.28 2.18 -27.91
C ALA A 95 11.78 1.39 -29.13
N ILE A 96 13.09 1.11 -29.23
CA ILE A 96 13.63 0.26 -30.31
C ILE A 96 12.99 -1.13 -30.30
N PHE A 97 12.86 -1.73 -29.11
CA PHE A 97 12.20 -3.02 -28.95
C PHE A 97 10.73 -2.98 -29.40
N LEU A 98 9.95 -1.99 -28.93
CA LEU A 98 8.53 -1.87 -29.29
C LEU A 98 8.36 -1.60 -30.78
N ASN A 99 9.12 -0.68 -31.38
CA ASN A 99 9.03 -0.39 -32.80
C ASN A 99 9.40 -1.61 -33.67
N LYS A 100 10.29 -2.49 -33.20
CA LYS A 100 10.71 -3.70 -33.93
C LYS A 100 9.70 -4.84 -33.83
N PHE A 101 9.18 -5.11 -32.63
CA PHE A 101 8.39 -6.32 -32.36
C PHE A 101 6.89 -6.07 -32.17
N TYR A 102 6.50 -4.80 -31.95
CA TYR A 102 5.13 -4.36 -31.69
C TYR A 102 4.84 -3.02 -32.41
N PRO A 103 5.06 -2.92 -33.74
CA PRO A 103 4.96 -1.63 -34.46
C PRO A 103 3.55 -1.04 -34.49
N ASP A 104 2.53 -1.89 -34.39
CA ASP A 104 1.13 -1.49 -34.60
C ASP A 104 0.40 -1.08 -33.31
N ILE A 105 1.05 -1.17 -32.15
CA ILE A 105 0.39 -0.81 -30.88
C ILE A 105 0.26 0.70 -30.74
N ASN A 106 -0.89 1.16 -30.27
CA ASN A 106 -1.12 2.58 -29.99
C ASN A 106 -1.10 2.91 -28.50
N SER A 107 -1.20 1.90 -27.64
CA SER A 107 -1.15 2.05 -26.19
C SER A 107 -0.40 0.90 -25.52
N PHE A 108 0.24 1.19 -24.38
CA PHE A 108 0.85 0.16 -23.54
C PHE A 108 -0.16 -0.87 -23.03
N VAL A 109 -1.44 -0.53 -22.93
CA VAL A 109 -2.48 -1.44 -22.42
C VAL A 109 -2.83 -2.57 -23.40
N GLU A 110 -2.46 -2.43 -24.68
CA GLU A 110 -2.67 -3.44 -25.71
C GLU A 110 -1.73 -4.64 -25.57
N LEU A 111 -0.63 -4.46 -24.83
CA LEU A 111 0.43 -5.45 -24.64
C LEU A 111 -0.05 -6.67 -23.84
N ASP A 112 0.34 -7.86 -24.30
CA ASP A 112 0.37 -9.06 -23.47
C ASP A 112 1.63 -9.01 -22.59
N ILE A 113 1.51 -8.45 -21.40
CA ILE A 113 2.66 -8.08 -20.58
C ILE A 113 3.58 -9.27 -20.25
N ASP A 114 3.03 -10.46 -20.04
CA ASP A 114 3.81 -11.65 -19.68
C ASP A 114 4.68 -12.09 -20.87
N LYS A 115 4.09 -12.14 -22.07
CA LYS A 115 4.80 -12.44 -23.32
C LYS A 115 5.85 -11.36 -23.63
N VAL A 116 5.47 -10.09 -23.51
CA VAL A 116 6.31 -8.96 -23.89
C VAL A 116 7.52 -8.86 -22.96
N LEU A 117 7.34 -9.03 -21.64
CA LEU A 117 8.46 -9.01 -20.70
C LEU A 117 9.46 -10.15 -20.97
N MET A 118 8.98 -11.35 -21.35
CA MET A 118 9.86 -12.46 -21.71
C MET A 118 10.67 -12.16 -22.98
N GLN A 119 10.03 -11.61 -24.01
CA GLN A 119 10.71 -11.21 -25.24
C GLN A 119 11.69 -10.05 -25.00
N PHE A 120 11.31 -9.09 -24.17
CA PHE A 120 12.15 -7.94 -23.86
C PHE A 120 13.41 -8.34 -23.09
N ARG A 121 13.32 -9.31 -22.17
CA ARG A 121 14.50 -9.92 -21.52
C ARG A 121 15.45 -10.53 -22.54
N SER A 122 14.92 -11.28 -23.50
CA SER A 122 15.72 -11.94 -24.54
C SER A 122 16.43 -10.90 -25.41
N TYR A 123 15.70 -9.89 -25.87
CA TYR A 123 16.25 -8.74 -26.61
C TYR A 123 17.36 -8.02 -25.84
N LEU A 124 17.14 -7.70 -24.56
CA LEU A 124 18.14 -7.03 -23.73
C LEU A 124 19.41 -7.87 -23.60
N SER A 125 19.27 -9.18 -23.37
CA SER A 125 20.40 -10.11 -23.26
C SER A 125 21.19 -10.21 -24.56
N GLU A 126 20.52 -10.32 -25.70
CA GLU A 126 21.15 -10.40 -27.04
C GLU A 126 21.93 -9.13 -27.38
N ASN A 127 21.50 -7.96 -26.86
CA ASN A 127 22.14 -6.67 -27.09
C ASN A 127 23.11 -6.27 -25.97
N GLY A 128 23.49 -7.21 -25.08
CA GLY A 128 24.50 -6.99 -24.04
C GLY A 128 24.04 -6.15 -22.84
N PHE A 129 22.73 -5.94 -22.66
CA PHE A 129 22.19 -5.22 -21.51
C PHE A 129 21.95 -6.16 -20.31
N SER A 130 22.24 -5.65 -19.11
CA SER A 130 22.03 -6.43 -17.89
C SER A 130 20.54 -6.61 -17.59
N ILE A 131 20.11 -7.88 -17.57
CA ILE A 131 18.75 -8.31 -17.21
C ILE A 131 18.53 -8.43 -15.69
N ARG A 132 19.58 -8.21 -14.88
CA ARG A 132 19.50 -8.19 -13.41
C ARG A 132 20.31 -7.03 -12.83
N ILE A 133 19.91 -6.54 -11.66
CA ILE A 133 20.78 -5.67 -10.87
C ILE A 133 21.79 -6.57 -10.15
N HIS A 134 23.10 -6.37 -10.37
CA HIS A 134 24.16 -7.19 -9.76
C HIS A 134 23.91 -7.40 -8.26
N GLY A 135 23.94 -8.67 -7.81
CA GLY A 135 23.75 -9.05 -6.40
C GLY A 135 22.31 -9.03 -5.87
N ARG A 136 21.26 -8.80 -6.70
CA ARG A 136 19.86 -8.79 -6.24
C ARG A 136 18.92 -9.57 -7.16
N LYS A 137 17.90 -10.23 -6.59
CA LYS A 137 16.75 -10.83 -7.31
C LYS A 137 15.77 -9.79 -7.91
N LYS A 138 16.20 -8.54 -8.14
CA LYS A 138 15.32 -7.45 -8.62
C LYS A 138 15.32 -7.37 -10.14
N LEU A 139 14.16 -7.04 -10.71
CA LEU A 139 13.98 -6.70 -12.13
C LEU A 139 14.97 -5.63 -12.57
N SER A 140 15.41 -5.69 -13.82
CA SER A 140 16.17 -4.60 -14.43
C SER A 140 15.34 -3.30 -14.46
N ASN A 141 16.00 -2.13 -14.50
CA ASN A 141 15.27 -0.85 -14.64
C ASN A 141 14.42 -0.82 -15.92
N TYR A 142 14.84 -1.52 -16.97
CA TYR A 142 14.12 -1.65 -18.23
C TYR A 142 12.79 -2.36 -18.04
N GLU A 143 12.79 -3.55 -17.44
CA GLU A 143 11.56 -4.31 -17.18
C GLU A 143 10.67 -3.60 -16.18
N ASN A 144 11.25 -2.99 -15.15
CA ASN A 144 10.47 -2.24 -14.16
C ASN A 144 9.77 -1.04 -14.80
N LEU A 145 10.40 -0.35 -15.77
CA LEU A 145 9.75 0.72 -16.53
C LEU A 145 8.58 0.17 -17.34
N LEU A 146 8.80 -0.85 -18.18
CA LEU A 146 7.74 -1.42 -19.04
C LEU A 146 6.56 -1.92 -18.20
N ASN A 147 6.83 -2.68 -17.13
CA ASN A 147 5.79 -3.18 -16.24
C ASN A 147 5.02 -2.04 -15.56
N ARG A 148 5.70 -0.95 -15.17
CA ARG A 148 5.02 0.21 -14.56
C ARG A 148 4.19 1.00 -15.56
N LEU A 149 4.65 1.17 -16.80
CA LEU A 149 3.86 1.79 -17.86
C LEU A 149 2.58 0.97 -18.12
N PHE A 150 2.73 -0.34 -18.28
CA PHE A 150 1.60 -1.25 -18.46
C PHE A 150 0.59 -1.16 -17.31
N LEU A 151 1.05 -1.31 -16.05
CA LEU A 151 0.15 -1.27 -14.88
C LEU A 151 -0.50 0.11 -14.69
N PHE A 152 0.22 1.19 -15.00
CA PHE A 152 -0.33 2.54 -14.95
C PHE A 152 -1.48 2.70 -15.94
N TYR A 153 -1.29 2.30 -17.20
CA TYR A 153 -2.32 2.43 -18.22
C TYR A 153 -3.46 1.43 -18.05
N GLN A 154 -3.17 0.23 -17.56
CA GLN A 154 -4.20 -0.72 -17.15
C GLN A 154 -5.11 -0.10 -16.09
N LYS A 155 -4.57 0.64 -15.11
CA LYS A 155 -5.37 1.35 -14.10
C LYS A 155 -6.05 2.59 -14.66
N TYR A 156 -5.34 3.40 -15.44
CA TYR A 156 -5.80 4.70 -15.93
C TYR A 156 -7.00 4.59 -16.89
N TYR A 157 -7.00 3.56 -17.75
CA TYR A 157 -8.10 3.29 -18.67
C TYR A 157 -9.23 2.43 -18.06
N ASP A 158 -9.09 1.96 -16.81
CA ASP A 158 -10.15 1.21 -16.12
C ASP A 158 -11.20 2.16 -15.53
N THR A 159 -12.24 2.45 -16.32
CA THR A 159 -13.34 3.36 -15.94
C THR A 159 -14.43 2.71 -15.09
N ARG A 160 -14.32 1.40 -14.81
CA ARG A 160 -15.30 0.67 -14.00
C ARG A 160 -15.37 1.21 -12.58
N SER A 161 -16.52 1.03 -11.94
CA SER A 161 -16.64 1.34 -10.52
C SER A 161 -15.69 0.44 -9.70
N GLU A 162 -15.22 0.92 -8.56
CA GLU A 162 -14.18 0.18 -7.83
C GLU A 162 -14.63 -1.22 -7.42
N PHE A 163 -15.93 -1.40 -7.15
CA PHE A 163 -16.51 -2.69 -6.79
C PHE A 163 -16.67 -3.69 -7.95
N GLU A 164 -16.64 -3.22 -9.21
CA GLU A 164 -16.66 -4.10 -10.40
C GLU A 164 -15.29 -4.74 -10.65
N LYS A 165 -14.21 -4.08 -10.22
CA LYS A 165 -12.83 -4.53 -10.44
C LYS A 165 -12.49 -5.77 -9.61
N ASP A 166 -11.44 -6.48 -10.00
CA ASP A 166 -10.90 -7.62 -9.25
C ASP A 166 -9.88 -7.21 -8.20
N ILE A 167 -9.45 -5.95 -8.24
CA ILE A 167 -8.57 -5.35 -7.24
C ILE A 167 -9.22 -4.04 -6.83
N TRP A 168 -9.63 -3.94 -5.58
CA TRP A 168 -10.22 -2.72 -5.04
C TRP A 168 -9.15 -1.93 -4.33
N ASP A 169 -8.94 -0.67 -4.72
CA ASP A 169 -8.16 0.27 -3.93
C ASP A 169 -9.10 0.95 -2.93
N VAL A 170 -8.96 0.66 -1.64
CA VAL A 170 -9.90 1.17 -0.62
C VAL A 170 -9.88 2.69 -0.50
N ARG A 171 -8.83 3.35 -1.00
CA ARG A 171 -8.72 4.80 -1.09
C ARG A 171 -9.75 5.40 -2.06
N ASN A 172 -10.21 4.61 -3.02
CA ASN A 172 -11.23 4.99 -3.99
C ASN A 172 -12.66 4.66 -3.50
N ILE A 173 -12.81 4.10 -2.29
CA ILE A 173 -14.10 3.68 -1.74
C ILE A 173 -14.56 4.71 -0.69
N PRO A 174 -15.64 5.47 -0.95
CA PRO A 174 -16.16 6.43 0.00
C PRO A 174 -16.49 5.80 1.36
N GLY A 175 -16.03 6.42 2.45
CA GLY A 175 -16.28 5.96 3.81
C GLY A 175 -15.44 4.77 4.31
N ALA A 176 -14.56 4.21 3.47
CA ALA A 176 -13.70 3.11 3.88
C ALA A 176 -12.70 3.54 4.97
N LYS A 177 -12.53 2.70 6.00
CA LYS A 177 -11.62 2.98 7.12
C LYS A 177 -10.25 2.33 6.88
N PHE A 178 -9.24 3.13 6.61
CA PHE A 178 -7.86 2.66 6.41
C PHE A 178 -6.84 3.56 7.13
N ALA A 179 -5.61 3.06 7.27
CA ALA A 179 -4.54 3.77 7.92
C ALA A 179 -3.60 4.41 6.88
N ASP A 180 -3.43 5.73 6.97
CA ASP A 180 -2.63 6.52 6.02
C ASP A 180 -1.17 6.05 5.88
N TYR A 181 -0.60 5.45 6.93
CA TYR A 181 0.79 5.00 6.94
C TYR A 181 1.05 3.67 6.21
N VAL A 182 0.00 2.97 5.75
CA VAL A 182 0.14 1.70 5.04
C VAL A 182 0.20 1.96 3.55
N SER A 183 1.30 1.54 2.91
CA SER A 183 1.55 1.79 1.48
C SER A 183 0.73 0.92 0.52
N ASN A 184 0.28 -0.26 0.97
CA ASN A 184 -0.59 -1.13 0.17
C ASN A 184 -1.96 -1.27 0.81
N GLN A 185 -2.97 -0.67 0.18
CA GLN A 185 -4.36 -0.64 0.67
C GLN A 185 -5.32 -1.27 -0.35
N THR A 186 -4.88 -2.32 -1.03
CA THR A 186 -5.67 -3.02 -2.04
C THR A 186 -6.25 -4.34 -1.52
N LEU A 187 -7.48 -4.64 -1.92
CA LEU A 187 -8.12 -5.95 -1.75
C LEU A 187 -8.08 -6.67 -3.10
N ASN A 188 -7.28 -7.74 -3.21
CA ASN A 188 -7.04 -8.45 -4.45
C ASN A 188 -7.80 -9.78 -4.50
N PHE A 189 -8.83 -9.85 -5.34
CA PHE A 189 -9.72 -11.00 -5.48
C PHE A 189 -9.22 -12.03 -6.50
N LYS A 190 -8.11 -11.79 -7.21
CA LYS A 190 -7.60 -12.68 -8.27
C LYS A 190 -7.32 -14.12 -7.84
N HIS A 191 -7.18 -14.36 -6.53
CA HIS A 191 -6.96 -15.70 -5.99
C HIS A 191 -8.27 -16.46 -5.69
N ILE A 192 -9.40 -15.76 -5.64
CA ILE A 192 -10.72 -16.38 -5.55
C ILE A 192 -11.20 -16.65 -6.97
N SER A 193 -11.31 -17.94 -7.30
CA SER A 193 -11.81 -18.37 -8.60
C SER A 193 -13.34 -18.39 -8.62
N ASP A 194 -13.90 -18.33 -9.83
CA ASP A 194 -15.30 -18.70 -10.04
C ASP A 194 -15.55 -20.10 -9.48
N PRO A 195 -16.71 -20.34 -8.85
CA PRO A 195 -17.90 -19.48 -8.83
C PRO A 195 -18.00 -18.52 -7.63
N PHE A 196 -17.07 -18.59 -6.66
CA PHE A 196 -17.17 -17.87 -5.38
C PHE A 196 -16.75 -16.40 -5.43
N LEU A 197 -16.29 -15.90 -6.58
CA LEU A 197 -15.81 -14.52 -6.73
C LEU A 197 -16.89 -13.49 -6.39
N ASN A 198 -18.11 -13.67 -6.91
CA ASN A 198 -19.22 -12.76 -6.68
C ASN A 198 -19.68 -12.76 -5.21
N LEU A 199 -19.75 -13.95 -4.60
CA LEU A 199 -20.03 -14.11 -3.17
C LEU A 199 -19.01 -13.31 -2.32
N ALA A 200 -17.72 -13.48 -2.59
CA ALA A 200 -16.66 -12.80 -1.86
C ALA A 200 -16.70 -11.27 -2.03
N LYS A 201 -16.92 -10.79 -3.27
CA LYS A 201 -17.09 -9.35 -3.55
C LYS A 201 -18.33 -8.80 -2.84
N ARG A 202 -19.49 -9.45 -2.95
CA ARG A 202 -20.73 -9.03 -2.29
C ARG A 202 -20.55 -8.93 -0.77
N TYR A 203 -19.93 -9.94 -0.15
CA TYR A 203 -19.63 -9.93 1.28
C TYR A 203 -18.70 -8.79 1.67
N LEU A 204 -17.57 -8.60 0.98
CA LEU A 204 -16.61 -7.55 1.34
C LEU A 204 -17.13 -6.14 1.07
N LYS A 205 -18.02 -5.96 0.09
CA LYS A 205 -18.72 -4.69 -0.14
C LYS A 205 -19.57 -4.30 1.08
N PHE A 206 -20.21 -5.28 1.73
CA PHE A 206 -20.92 -5.04 2.99
C PHE A 206 -19.94 -4.72 4.13
N ARG A 207 -18.90 -5.55 4.31
CA ARG A 207 -17.95 -5.44 5.44
C ARG A 207 -17.14 -4.15 5.45
N ILE A 208 -16.71 -3.67 4.28
CA ILE A 208 -15.86 -2.48 4.16
C ILE A 208 -16.56 -1.19 4.61
N SER A 209 -17.90 -1.17 4.63
CA SER A 209 -18.67 0.00 5.05
C SER A 209 -18.53 0.34 6.54
N TYR A 210 -18.18 -0.63 7.39
CA TYR A 210 -18.07 -0.42 8.83
C TYR A 210 -16.77 -0.92 9.46
N LEU A 211 -16.04 -1.82 8.80
CA LEU A 211 -14.77 -2.37 9.29
C LEU A 211 -13.55 -1.66 8.71
N SER A 212 -12.40 -1.92 9.34
CA SER A 212 -11.13 -1.46 8.81
C SER A 212 -10.69 -2.29 7.60
N PHE A 213 -9.88 -1.67 6.73
CA PHE A 213 -9.18 -2.36 5.65
C PHE A 213 -8.44 -3.61 6.14
N GLY A 214 -7.76 -3.52 7.28
CA GLY A 214 -7.02 -4.65 7.85
C GLY A 214 -7.90 -5.86 8.15
N GLN A 215 -9.13 -5.63 8.64
CA GLN A 215 -10.10 -6.70 8.86
C GLN A 215 -10.64 -7.24 7.53
N CYS A 216 -10.97 -6.38 6.56
CA CYS A 216 -11.44 -6.81 5.24
C CYS A 216 -10.38 -7.64 4.49
N ALA A 217 -9.10 -7.27 4.63
CA ALA A 217 -7.99 -8.02 4.04
C ALA A 217 -7.83 -9.41 4.69
N LEU A 218 -8.12 -9.53 5.99
CA LEU A 218 -8.17 -10.84 6.65
C LEU A 218 -9.39 -11.65 6.20
N ASP A 219 -10.57 -11.03 6.17
CA ASP A 219 -11.80 -11.65 5.67
C ASP A 219 -11.56 -12.24 4.27
N LEU A 220 -10.95 -11.47 3.36
CA LEU A 220 -10.57 -11.93 2.02
C LEU A 220 -9.62 -13.14 2.04
N ARG A 221 -8.59 -13.09 2.88
CA ARG A 221 -7.61 -14.18 3.00
C ARG A 221 -8.25 -15.47 3.52
N VAL A 222 -9.13 -15.36 4.51
CA VAL A 222 -9.83 -16.49 5.11
C VAL A 222 -10.81 -17.10 4.11
N MET A 223 -11.59 -16.28 3.40
CA MET A 223 -12.44 -16.75 2.31
C MET A 223 -11.62 -17.45 1.24
N ASN A 224 -10.51 -16.86 0.79
CA ASN A 224 -9.65 -17.50 -0.21
C ASN A 224 -9.14 -18.88 0.24
N LEU A 225 -8.70 -18.99 1.50
CA LEU A 225 -8.24 -20.25 2.08
C LEU A 225 -9.37 -21.30 2.12
N PHE A 226 -10.56 -20.92 2.56
CA PHE A 226 -11.72 -21.81 2.63
C PHE A 226 -12.23 -22.23 1.25
N MET A 227 -12.39 -21.29 0.33
CA MET A 227 -12.85 -21.58 -1.04
C MET A 227 -11.84 -22.41 -1.82
N THR A 228 -10.53 -22.27 -1.55
CA THR A 228 -9.51 -23.16 -2.12
C THR A 228 -9.72 -24.60 -1.66
N PHE A 229 -10.02 -24.82 -0.38
CA PHE A 229 -10.33 -26.15 0.15
C PHE A 229 -11.61 -26.73 -0.50
N ILE A 230 -12.69 -25.94 -0.53
CA ILE A 230 -13.96 -26.35 -1.14
C ILE A 230 -13.78 -26.68 -2.61
N HIS A 231 -13.16 -25.81 -3.40
CA HIS A 231 -12.96 -26.04 -4.83
C HIS A 231 -12.10 -27.27 -5.12
N LYS A 232 -11.07 -27.54 -4.29
CA LYS A 232 -10.24 -28.74 -4.44
C LYS A 232 -11.03 -30.03 -4.21
N ARG A 233 -11.98 -30.02 -3.27
CA ARG A 233 -12.75 -31.19 -2.87
C ARG A 233 -14.04 -31.38 -3.68
N TYR A 234 -14.69 -30.27 -4.01
CA TYR A 234 -15.97 -30.18 -4.72
C TYR A 234 -15.85 -29.20 -5.89
N PRO A 235 -15.17 -29.58 -6.99
CA PRO A 235 -14.91 -28.67 -8.12
C PRO A 235 -16.17 -28.17 -8.84
N LEU A 236 -17.29 -28.87 -8.67
CA LEU A 236 -18.58 -28.57 -9.31
C LEU A 236 -19.48 -27.67 -8.46
N TRP A 237 -19.11 -27.37 -7.21
CA TRP A 237 -19.96 -26.52 -6.36
C TRP A 237 -19.94 -25.08 -6.84
N SER A 238 -21.14 -24.52 -7.04
CA SER A 238 -21.41 -23.12 -7.37
C SER A 238 -21.61 -22.21 -6.16
N ASP A 239 -21.90 -22.82 -5.01
CA ASP A 239 -22.41 -22.20 -3.80
C ASP A 239 -22.04 -23.06 -2.59
N LEU A 240 -22.47 -22.67 -1.40
CA LEU A 240 -22.24 -23.40 -0.16
C LEU A 240 -23.50 -24.14 0.33
N LYS A 241 -24.57 -24.26 -0.46
CA LYS A 241 -25.86 -24.81 0.02
C LYS A 241 -25.71 -26.23 0.57
N ALA A 242 -24.94 -27.06 -0.14
CA ALA A 242 -24.67 -28.44 0.22
C ALA A 242 -23.63 -28.63 1.35
N LEU A 243 -23.06 -27.53 1.88
CA LEU A 243 -22.08 -27.57 2.95
C LEU A 243 -22.69 -28.24 4.19
N ASN A 244 -22.04 -29.29 4.68
CA ASN A 244 -22.49 -30.04 5.84
C ASN A 244 -21.39 -30.15 6.90
N ARG A 245 -21.75 -30.77 8.04
CA ARG A 245 -20.85 -30.93 9.18
C ARG A 245 -19.55 -31.67 8.84
N ARG A 246 -19.64 -32.74 8.03
CA ARG A 246 -18.47 -33.55 7.65
C ARG A 246 -17.46 -32.74 6.84
N ASP A 247 -17.94 -31.85 5.98
CA ASP A 247 -17.07 -30.94 5.22
C ASP A 247 -16.30 -29.99 6.13
N MET A 248 -16.96 -29.48 7.17
CA MET A 248 -16.32 -28.61 8.15
C MET A 248 -15.31 -29.36 9.02
N GLU A 249 -15.58 -30.60 9.42
CA GLU A 249 -14.62 -31.45 10.13
C GLU A 249 -13.35 -31.69 9.30
N ASP A 250 -13.52 -32.02 8.01
CA ASP A 250 -12.40 -32.18 7.09
C ASP A 250 -11.64 -30.86 6.88
N TYR A 251 -12.35 -29.73 6.83
CA TYR A 251 -11.72 -28.41 6.78
C TYR A 251 -10.91 -28.11 8.03
N LEU A 252 -11.39 -28.44 9.23
CA LEU A 252 -10.67 -28.21 10.49
C LEU A 252 -9.35 -28.99 10.54
N VAL A 253 -9.34 -30.24 10.06
CA VAL A 253 -8.13 -31.04 9.92
C VAL A 253 -7.16 -30.39 8.94
N TRP A 254 -7.64 -30.04 7.75
CA TRP A 254 -6.83 -29.43 6.70
C TRP A 254 -6.27 -28.06 7.10
N HIS A 255 -7.09 -27.20 7.71
CA HIS A 255 -6.73 -25.88 8.25
C HIS A 255 -5.57 -25.99 9.24
N ASN A 256 -5.59 -27.00 10.11
CA ASN A 256 -4.53 -27.25 11.07
C ASN A 256 -3.22 -27.70 10.43
N GLN A 257 -3.28 -28.40 9.29
CA GLN A 257 -2.11 -28.86 8.54
C GLN A 257 -1.48 -27.74 7.71
N VAL A 258 -2.30 -26.94 7.01
CA VAL A 258 -1.83 -25.90 6.08
C VAL A 258 -1.30 -24.66 6.79
N LEU A 259 -1.93 -24.26 7.89
CA LEU A 259 -1.42 -23.16 8.68
C LEU A 259 -0.31 -23.67 9.61
N HIS A 260 0.92 -23.25 9.36
CA HIS A 260 2.03 -23.42 10.30
C HIS A 260 2.04 -22.34 11.40
N ASP A 261 1.04 -21.47 11.41
CA ASP A 261 0.92 -20.36 12.36
C ASP A 261 0.71 -20.82 13.81
N LYS A 262 0.99 -19.91 14.75
CA LYS A 262 0.69 -20.11 16.17
C LYS A 262 -0.81 -20.30 16.40
N ILE A 263 -1.18 -21.05 17.44
CA ILE A 263 -2.56 -21.35 17.83
C ILE A 263 -3.50 -20.11 17.84
N PRO A 264 -3.10 -18.93 18.35
CA PRO A 264 -3.97 -17.75 18.32
C PRO A 264 -4.36 -17.31 16.91
N SER A 265 -3.44 -17.42 15.94
CA SER A 265 -3.71 -17.09 14.54
C SER A 265 -4.68 -18.09 13.92
N LYS A 266 -4.48 -19.39 14.16
CA LYS A 266 -5.39 -20.45 13.69
C LYS A 266 -6.81 -20.24 14.22
N ARG A 267 -6.95 -19.92 15.50
CA ARG A 267 -8.24 -19.59 16.12
C ARG A 267 -8.87 -18.37 15.45
N TYR A 268 -8.09 -17.32 15.19
CA TYR A 268 -8.61 -16.08 14.60
C TYR A 268 -9.14 -16.28 13.17
N TYR A 269 -8.48 -17.12 12.38
CA TYR A 269 -8.97 -17.50 11.05
C TYR A 269 -10.30 -18.24 11.13
N LEU A 270 -10.45 -19.21 12.05
CA LEU A 270 -11.72 -19.92 12.23
C LEU A 270 -12.84 -18.99 12.71
N ILE A 271 -12.54 -18.07 13.64
CA ILE A 271 -13.52 -17.06 14.07
C ILE A 271 -13.97 -16.21 12.88
N THR A 272 -13.02 -15.80 12.05
CA THR A 272 -13.31 -14.99 10.85
C THR A 272 -14.16 -15.78 9.84
N LEU A 273 -13.87 -17.07 9.65
CA LEU A 273 -14.66 -17.95 8.79
C LEU A 273 -16.08 -18.13 9.32
N HIS A 274 -16.22 -18.38 10.62
CA HIS A 274 -17.52 -18.50 11.27
C HIS A 274 -18.35 -17.23 11.09
N VAL A 275 -17.74 -16.05 11.32
CA VAL A 275 -18.40 -14.75 11.09
C VAL A 275 -18.78 -14.55 9.62
N PHE A 276 -17.97 -15.01 8.68
CA PHE A 276 -18.33 -14.98 7.26
C PHE A 276 -19.58 -15.83 6.98
N LEU A 277 -19.56 -17.11 7.37
CA LEU A 277 -20.68 -18.04 7.15
C LEU A 277 -21.96 -17.53 7.84
N GLU A 278 -21.85 -17.09 9.09
CA GLU A 278 -22.99 -16.59 9.86
C GLU A 278 -23.58 -15.31 9.24
N ASN A 279 -22.75 -14.42 8.68
CA ASN A 279 -23.23 -13.21 8.03
C ASN A 279 -23.93 -13.51 6.70
N ILE A 280 -23.41 -14.41 5.87
CA ILE A 280 -24.07 -14.75 4.60
C ILE A 280 -25.41 -15.48 4.85
N GLU A 281 -25.51 -16.28 5.92
CA GLU A 281 -26.76 -16.86 6.40
C GLU A 281 -27.75 -15.76 6.85
N LYS A 282 -27.34 -14.88 7.79
CA LYS A 282 -28.19 -13.81 8.33
C LYS A 282 -28.68 -12.83 7.26
N LEU A 283 -27.83 -12.57 6.26
CA LEU A 283 -28.15 -11.68 5.14
C LEU A 283 -28.86 -12.40 3.99
N GLN A 284 -29.17 -13.69 4.14
CA GLN A 284 -29.90 -14.52 3.17
C GLN A 284 -29.27 -14.45 1.77
N PHE A 285 -27.97 -14.67 1.69
CA PHE A 285 -27.31 -14.78 0.39
C PHE A 285 -27.72 -16.11 -0.25
N ASP A 286 -28.01 -16.09 -1.56
CA ASP A 286 -28.43 -17.28 -2.29
C ASP A 286 -27.38 -18.39 -2.23
N GLU A 287 -26.10 -18.03 -2.09
CA GLU A 287 -24.99 -18.97 -2.02
C GLU A 287 -24.70 -19.50 -0.60
N ALA A 288 -25.47 -19.08 0.41
CA ALA A 288 -25.26 -19.49 1.81
C ALA A 288 -25.58 -20.99 2.04
N PRO A 289 -25.05 -21.60 3.10
CA PRO A 289 -25.41 -22.97 3.47
C PRO A 289 -26.90 -23.13 3.79
N ASP A 290 -27.51 -24.24 3.37
CA ASP A 290 -28.90 -24.58 3.72
C ASP A 290 -29.01 -24.99 5.20
N LEU A 291 -27.93 -25.54 5.75
CA LEU A 291 -27.83 -25.88 7.16
C LEU A 291 -27.41 -24.66 8.00
N PRO A 292 -28.02 -24.44 9.18
CA PRO A 292 -27.61 -23.38 10.09
C PRO A 292 -26.12 -23.47 10.44
N VAL A 293 -25.41 -22.34 10.47
CA VAL A 293 -23.98 -22.32 10.78
C VAL A 293 -23.67 -22.86 12.18
N SER A 294 -24.65 -22.77 13.10
CA SER A 294 -24.58 -23.35 14.44
C SER A 294 -24.47 -24.89 14.46
N VAL A 295 -24.89 -25.58 13.40
CA VAL A 295 -24.69 -27.04 13.24
C VAL A 295 -23.45 -27.40 12.42
N LEU A 296 -22.88 -26.42 11.72
CA LEU A 296 -21.66 -26.58 10.92
C LEU A 296 -20.38 -26.40 11.75
N LEU A 297 -20.36 -25.40 12.65
CA LEU A 297 -19.23 -25.10 13.52
C LEU A 297 -19.68 -24.94 14.97
N PHE A 298 -19.16 -25.81 15.84
CA PHE A 298 -19.41 -25.78 17.28
C PHE A 298 -18.34 -24.95 18.00
N LYS A 299 -18.68 -24.49 19.20
CA LYS A 299 -17.76 -23.74 20.05
C LYS A 299 -16.49 -24.53 20.38
N GLU A 300 -16.61 -25.85 20.45
CA GLU A 300 -15.57 -26.82 20.78
C GLU A 300 -14.55 -26.98 19.64
N ASP A 301 -14.91 -26.66 18.39
CA ASP A 301 -14.03 -26.75 17.23
C ASP A 301 -12.93 -25.67 17.25
N PHE A 302 -13.17 -24.57 17.98
CA PHE A 302 -12.23 -23.46 18.03
C PHE A 302 -11.10 -23.76 19.03
N PRO A 303 -9.82 -23.68 18.63
CA PRO A 303 -8.70 -23.91 19.54
C PRO A 303 -8.82 -23.05 20.80
N ARG A 304 -8.65 -23.63 21.99
CA ARG A 304 -8.84 -22.90 23.25
C ARG A 304 -7.99 -21.64 23.29
N LYS A 305 -8.57 -20.57 23.81
CA LYS A 305 -7.83 -19.32 24.05
C LYS A 305 -6.71 -19.63 25.04
N VAL A 306 -5.47 -19.31 24.67
CA VAL A 306 -4.35 -19.37 25.60
C VAL A 306 -4.59 -18.29 26.65
N THR A 307 -4.85 -18.70 27.89
CA THR A 307 -4.95 -17.78 29.02
C THR A 307 -3.54 -17.29 29.33
N LYS A 308 -3.34 -15.98 29.27
CA LYS A 308 -2.10 -15.35 29.71
C LYS A 308 -2.28 -14.93 31.16
N THR A 309 -1.30 -15.25 31.97
CA THR A 309 -1.14 -14.76 33.34
C THR A 309 -0.37 -13.44 33.33
N GLU A 310 -0.31 -12.76 34.49
CA GLU A 310 0.52 -11.57 34.65
C GLU A 310 2.00 -11.86 34.35
N ASN A 311 2.47 -13.08 34.65
CA ASN A 311 3.83 -13.53 34.34
C ASN A 311 4.12 -13.65 32.83
N ASP A 312 3.07 -13.72 31.99
CA ASP A 312 3.21 -13.76 30.52
C ASP A 312 3.23 -12.36 29.89
N ILE A 313 2.99 -11.31 30.69
CA ILE A 313 3.06 -9.92 30.22
C ILE A 313 4.52 -9.61 29.97
N LYS A 314 4.85 -9.39 28.70
CA LYS A 314 6.17 -8.91 28.32
C LYS A 314 6.28 -7.44 28.72
N TYR A 315 7.26 -7.15 29.57
CA TYR A 315 7.68 -5.79 29.90
C TYR A 315 9.18 -5.66 29.65
N ILE A 316 9.66 -4.42 29.59
CA ILE A 316 11.09 -4.12 29.50
C ILE A 316 11.58 -3.97 30.95
N PRO A 317 12.56 -4.78 31.41
CA PRO A 317 13.09 -4.66 32.76
C PRO A 317 13.67 -3.27 33.03
N GLU A 318 13.58 -2.79 34.28
CA GLU A 318 14.00 -1.43 34.64
C GLU A 318 15.45 -1.13 34.26
N GLY A 319 16.38 -2.03 34.56
CA GLY A 319 17.78 -1.84 34.17
C GLY A 319 18.00 -1.76 32.65
N VAL A 320 17.13 -2.36 31.85
CA VAL A 320 17.16 -2.24 30.38
C VAL A 320 16.55 -0.91 29.94
N LEU A 321 15.48 -0.44 30.59
CA LEU A 321 14.93 0.90 30.34
C LEU A 321 15.97 1.99 30.63
N GLN A 322 16.65 1.89 31.76
CA GLN A 322 17.72 2.84 32.11
C GLN A 322 18.84 2.85 31.06
N GLN A 323 19.27 1.69 30.58
CA GLN A 323 20.26 1.60 29.49
C GLN A 323 19.78 2.25 28.19
N ILE A 324 18.48 2.13 27.86
CA ILE A 324 17.89 2.80 26.69
C ILE A 324 17.91 4.32 26.89
N GLU A 325 17.55 4.79 28.08
CA GLU A 325 17.50 6.22 28.42
C GLU A 325 18.91 6.85 28.39
N GLU A 326 19.92 6.19 28.98
CA GLU A 326 21.32 6.64 29.00
C GLU A 326 22.01 6.64 27.62
N ARG A 327 21.46 5.89 26.66
CA ARG A 327 22.04 5.72 25.32
C ARG A 327 21.14 6.22 24.20
N LEU A 328 20.09 6.96 24.54
CA LEU A 328 19.06 7.36 23.59
C LEU A 328 19.61 8.24 22.46
N GLU A 329 20.67 9.01 22.74
CA GLU A 329 21.41 9.83 21.79
C GLU A 329 21.99 9.06 20.59
N TYR A 330 22.26 7.76 20.76
CA TYR A 330 22.78 6.90 19.68
C TYR A 330 21.68 6.35 18.76
N LEU A 331 20.39 6.59 19.07
CA LEU A 331 19.28 6.11 18.26
C LEU A 331 19.32 6.77 16.88
N THR A 332 19.58 5.96 15.86
CA THR A 332 19.69 6.42 14.47
C THR A 332 18.51 5.88 13.65
N PRO A 333 17.79 6.73 12.90
CA PRO A 333 17.95 8.18 12.79
C PRO A 333 17.47 8.95 14.03
N ALA A 334 18.18 10.03 14.39
CA ALA A 334 17.91 10.87 15.57
C ALA A 334 16.47 11.42 15.63
N ARG A 335 15.79 11.57 14.48
CA ARG A 335 14.37 11.98 14.41
C ARG A 335 13.41 11.03 15.13
N PHE A 336 13.82 9.80 15.46
CA PHE A 336 13.01 8.85 16.22
C PHE A 336 13.19 8.97 17.73
N ILE A 337 14.18 9.71 18.22
CA ILE A 337 14.40 9.94 19.65
C ILE A 337 13.13 10.47 20.33
N PRO A 338 12.49 11.54 19.83
CA PRO A 338 11.29 12.07 20.48
C PRO A 338 10.10 11.10 20.46
N VAL A 339 10.01 10.23 19.45
CA VAL A 339 8.96 9.20 19.38
C VAL A 339 9.12 8.23 20.55
N VAL A 340 10.35 7.79 20.83
CA VAL A 340 10.64 6.88 21.96
C VAL A 340 10.35 7.55 23.30
N ILE A 341 10.74 8.83 23.46
CA ILE A 341 10.45 9.61 24.67
C ILE A 341 8.94 9.68 24.92
N LEU A 342 8.15 10.01 23.91
CA LEU A 342 6.70 10.11 24.06
C LEU A 342 6.05 8.75 24.34
N LEU A 343 6.53 7.67 23.72
CA LEU A 343 6.07 6.30 24.04
C LEU A 343 6.32 5.98 25.52
N ARG A 344 7.50 6.30 26.03
CA ARG A 344 7.89 6.06 27.42
C ARG A 344 7.10 6.92 28.41
N ALA A 345 6.88 8.19 28.08
CA ALA A 345 6.21 9.16 28.94
C ALA A 345 4.70 8.91 29.04
N THR A 346 4.06 8.40 27.98
CA THR A 346 2.59 8.34 27.90
C THR A 346 2.02 6.93 27.91
N GLY A 347 2.81 5.91 27.56
CA GLY A 347 2.31 4.56 27.33
C GLY A 347 1.35 4.44 26.13
N TRP A 348 1.25 5.48 25.28
CA TRP A 348 0.41 5.44 24.09
C TRP A 348 0.93 4.44 23.07
N ARG A 349 0.06 3.96 22.19
CA ARG A 349 0.51 3.10 21.09
C ARG A 349 1.31 3.95 20.10
N ILE A 350 2.28 3.33 19.44
CA ILE A 350 3.06 4.00 18.38
C ILE A 350 2.18 4.60 17.29
N SER A 351 1.07 3.96 16.93
CA SER A 351 0.13 4.51 15.97
C SER A 351 -0.50 5.82 16.47
N ASP A 352 -0.74 5.94 17.76
CA ASP A 352 -1.38 7.13 18.36
C ASP A 352 -0.35 8.28 18.45
N ILE A 353 0.90 7.98 18.85
CA ILE A 353 2.02 8.94 18.83
C ILE A 353 2.27 9.48 17.41
N LEU A 354 2.34 8.60 16.41
CA LEU A 354 2.57 9.01 15.02
C LEU A 354 1.36 9.72 14.38
N ASN A 355 0.20 9.75 15.06
CA ASN A 355 -0.98 10.52 14.63
C ASN A 355 -1.11 11.88 15.31
N LEU A 356 -0.17 12.27 16.18
CA LEU A 356 -0.19 13.59 16.82
C LEU A 356 -0.21 14.74 15.80
N ARG A 357 -0.93 15.79 16.15
CA ARG A 357 -1.14 16.98 15.32
C ARG A 357 -0.40 18.17 15.92
N TYR A 358 0.49 18.82 15.17
CA TYR A 358 1.33 19.87 15.74
C TYR A 358 0.55 21.11 16.20
N ASP A 359 -0.70 21.27 15.77
CA ASP A 359 -1.55 22.38 16.18
C ASP A 359 -2.41 22.09 17.41
N SER A 360 -2.48 20.83 17.87
CA SER A 360 -3.31 20.44 19.02
C SER A 360 -2.67 19.44 19.99
N CYS A 361 -1.42 19.02 19.76
CA CYS A 361 -0.84 17.94 20.56
C CYS A 361 -0.30 18.34 21.93
N LEU A 362 -0.24 19.63 22.25
CA LEU A 362 0.36 20.12 23.49
C LEU A 362 -0.52 21.20 24.13
N GLU A 363 -0.85 21.01 25.40
CA GLU A 363 -1.68 21.93 26.18
C GLU A 363 -0.99 22.26 27.52
N ARG A 364 -1.03 23.54 27.92
CA ARG A 364 -0.62 23.99 29.25
C ARG A 364 -1.85 24.36 30.08
N SER A 365 -1.92 23.80 31.29
CA SER A 365 -2.93 24.16 32.28
C SER A 365 -2.27 24.67 33.57
N SER A 366 -3.08 25.06 34.56
CA SER A 366 -2.59 25.37 35.92
C SER A 366 -1.93 24.17 36.61
N GLN A 367 -2.21 22.94 36.17
CA GLN A 367 -1.69 21.70 36.75
C GLN A 367 -0.43 21.18 36.02
N GLY A 368 0.06 21.89 35.00
CA GLY A 368 1.22 21.48 34.21
C GLY A 368 0.87 21.18 32.74
N TRP A 369 1.76 20.44 32.09
CA TRP A 369 1.68 20.12 30.66
C TRP A 369 0.96 18.81 30.38
N TYR A 370 0.28 18.78 29.25
CA TYR A 370 -0.45 17.62 28.76
C TYR A 370 -0.12 17.36 27.29
N LEU A 371 0.11 16.09 26.96
CA LEU A 371 0.08 15.63 25.58
C LEU A 371 -1.36 15.29 25.21
N CYS A 372 -1.83 15.84 24.09
CA CYS A 372 -3.21 15.75 23.64
C CYS A 372 -3.32 15.07 22.26
N GLY A 373 -4.39 14.34 22.01
CA GLY A 373 -4.62 13.71 20.71
C GLY A 373 -5.79 12.74 20.67
N ASP A 374 -6.16 12.33 19.46
CA ASP A 374 -7.26 11.38 19.24
C ASP A 374 -6.76 9.94 19.19
N ILE A 375 -7.36 9.07 20.02
CA ILE A 375 -7.09 7.64 20.03
C ILE A 375 -8.04 6.94 19.06
N LYS A 376 -7.62 6.88 17.79
CA LYS A 376 -8.43 6.36 16.67
C LYS A 376 -8.95 4.94 16.91
N LYS A 377 -8.18 4.08 17.57
CA LYS A 377 -8.56 2.67 17.79
C LYS A 377 -9.80 2.52 18.66
N THR A 378 -9.90 3.34 19.71
CA THR A 378 -10.99 3.30 20.70
C THR A 378 -11.98 4.45 20.51
N GLN A 379 -11.77 5.30 19.49
CA GLN A 379 -12.61 6.46 19.20
C GLN A 379 -12.69 7.46 20.38
N VAL A 380 -11.62 7.56 21.16
CA VAL A 380 -11.53 8.55 22.24
C VAL A 380 -10.93 9.82 21.65
N LEU A 381 -11.73 10.87 21.57
CA LEU A 381 -11.33 12.18 21.04
C LEU A 381 -10.72 13.03 22.15
N ASN A 382 -9.76 13.89 21.80
CA ASN A 382 -9.09 14.81 22.73
C ASN A 382 -8.59 14.12 24.01
N HIS A 383 -8.05 12.91 23.87
CA HIS A 383 -7.42 12.22 24.99
C HIS A 383 -6.19 13.01 25.43
N ARG A 384 -6.04 13.20 26.74
CA ARG A 384 -4.92 13.92 27.34
C ARG A 384 -4.23 13.08 28.41
N VAL A 385 -2.91 13.15 28.45
CA VAL A 385 -2.07 12.52 29.49
C VAL A 385 -1.08 13.56 30.01
N PRO A 386 -0.92 13.70 31.33
CA PRO A 386 0.07 14.63 31.89
C PRO A 386 1.49 14.22 31.48
N ILE A 387 2.32 15.20 31.19
CA ILE A 387 3.74 15.03 30.84
C ILE A 387 4.60 15.98 31.66
N THR A 388 5.89 15.65 31.81
CA THR A 388 6.83 16.50 32.53
C THR A 388 7.21 17.74 31.71
N ASP A 389 7.78 18.75 32.37
CA ASP A 389 8.27 19.97 31.70
C ASP A 389 9.35 19.66 30.66
N GLU A 390 10.23 18.68 30.91
CA GLU A 390 11.28 18.28 29.97
C GLU A 390 10.70 17.64 28.71
N VAL A 391 9.70 16.77 28.86
CA VAL A 391 9.01 16.16 27.71
C VAL A 391 8.24 17.23 26.94
N ALA A 392 7.60 18.17 27.63
CA ALA A 392 6.91 19.28 26.99
C ALA A 392 7.87 20.17 26.19
N LEU A 393 9.07 20.46 26.72
CA LEU A 393 10.10 21.22 26.02
C LEU A 393 10.53 20.53 24.72
N ILE A 394 10.73 19.21 24.74
CA ILE A 394 11.06 18.43 23.54
C ILE A 394 9.94 18.55 22.49
N VAL A 395 8.68 18.44 22.91
CA VAL A 395 7.53 18.62 22.01
C VAL A 395 7.51 20.05 21.47
N GLN A 396 7.76 21.07 22.28
CA GLN A 396 7.83 22.47 21.82
C GLN A 396 8.90 22.68 20.75
N THR A 397 10.12 22.15 20.95
CA THR A 397 11.19 22.25 19.95
C THR A 397 10.80 21.57 18.64
N LEU A 398 10.12 20.42 18.71
CA LEU A 398 9.55 19.78 17.52
C LEU A 398 8.48 20.63 16.85
N LEU A 399 7.60 21.26 17.63
CA LEU A 399 6.54 22.14 17.14
C LEU A 399 7.12 23.33 16.37
N GLU A 400 8.15 23.97 16.92
CA GLU A 400 8.84 25.09 16.26
C GLU A 400 9.45 24.66 14.93
N THR A 401 10.18 23.54 14.93
CA THR A 401 10.81 22.99 13.73
C THR A 401 9.79 22.64 12.67
N ILE A 402 8.74 21.90 13.03
CA ILE A 402 7.78 21.37 12.07
C ILE A 402 6.86 22.45 11.51
N LYS A 403 6.51 23.47 12.29
CA LYS A 403 5.70 24.62 11.82
C LYS A 403 6.42 25.44 10.77
N VAL A 404 7.75 25.57 10.87
CA VAL A 404 8.58 26.26 9.85
C VAL A 404 8.67 25.45 8.56
N GLN A 405 8.75 24.12 8.66
CA GLN A 405 8.94 23.25 7.50
C GLN A 405 7.62 22.82 6.83
N SER A 406 6.49 22.90 7.55
CA SER A 406 5.19 22.45 7.06
C SER A 406 4.46 23.52 6.26
N THR A 407 3.88 23.12 5.14
CA THR A 407 2.95 23.90 4.32
C THR A 407 1.66 23.12 4.12
N GLN A 408 0.61 23.79 3.64
CA GLN A 408 -0.65 23.11 3.29
C GLN A 408 -0.45 22.06 2.20
N SER A 409 0.58 22.20 1.36
CA SER A 409 0.93 21.22 0.32
C SER A 409 1.63 19.99 0.91
N ASN A 410 2.68 20.17 1.71
CA ASN A 410 3.54 19.06 2.14
C ASN A 410 3.07 18.36 3.44
N ASN A 411 2.25 19.00 4.26
CA ASN A 411 1.72 18.44 5.51
C ASN A 411 0.27 18.92 5.77
N PRO A 412 -0.68 18.65 4.85
CA PRO A 412 -2.06 19.14 4.94
C PRO A 412 -2.80 18.68 6.20
N LYS A 413 -2.39 17.53 6.75
CA LYS A 413 -2.96 16.91 7.95
C LYS A 413 -2.25 17.33 9.24
N LYS A 414 -1.28 18.24 9.17
CA LYS A 414 -0.56 18.82 10.30
C LYS A 414 0.07 17.80 11.26
N TYR A 415 0.60 16.70 10.72
CA TYR A 415 1.29 15.69 11.53
C TYR A 415 2.50 16.30 12.23
N LEU A 416 2.68 16.01 13.53
CA LEU A 416 3.90 16.33 14.27
C LEU A 416 5.09 15.52 13.73
N PHE A 417 4.86 14.23 13.51
CA PHE A 417 5.84 13.32 12.92
C PHE A 417 5.47 13.05 11.46
N VAL A 418 6.07 13.82 10.56
CA VAL A 418 5.92 13.62 9.11
C VAL A 418 7.29 13.50 8.49
N GLN A 419 7.40 12.61 7.50
CA GLN A 419 8.55 12.62 6.62
C GLN A 419 8.31 13.69 5.55
N LEU A 420 8.62 14.94 5.90
CA LEU A 420 8.84 15.96 4.88
C LEU A 420 10.02 15.48 4.06
N GLU A 421 9.90 15.47 2.74
CA GLU A 421 11.03 15.15 1.87
C GLU A 421 12.13 16.21 2.09
N THR A 422 12.99 16.01 3.07
CA THR A 422 14.17 16.84 3.30
C THR A 422 15.28 16.32 2.38
N PRO A 423 16.06 17.23 1.78
CA PRO A 423 17.13 16.85 0.85
C PRO A 423 18.14 15.97 1.57
N ALA A 424 18.64 14.96 0.85
CA ALA A 424 19.70 14.11 1.35
C ALA A 424 21.00 14.90 1.39
N VAL A 425 21.19 15.72 2.42
CA VAL A 425 22.51 16.20 2.81
C VAL A 425 23.23 14.99 3.38
N TRP A 426 23.93 14.27 2.50
CA TRP A 426 24.95 13.31 2.90
C TRP A 426 26.04 14.09 3.63
N LEU A 427 26.02 14.03 4.96
CA LEU A 427 27.26 14.14 5.73
C LEU A 427 28.08 12.90 5.34
N LEU A 428 28.89 13.03 4.29
CA LEU A 428 30.08 12.20 4.16
C LEU A 428 30.90 12.44 5.43
N PRO A 429 31.35 11.39 6.14
CA PRO A 429 32.37 11.59 7.16
C PRO A 429 33.60 12.24 6.49
N PRO A 430 34.32 13.15 7.17
CA PRO A 430 35.62 13.56 6.69
C PRO A 430 36.48 12.28 6.61
N GLU A 431 36.96 11.94 5.41
CA GLU A 431 37.98 10.92 5.26
C GLU A 431 39.25 11.36 6.02
N PRO A 432 40.01 10.40 6.60
CA PRO A 432 41.24 10.69 7.32
C PRO A 432 42.34 11.31 6.46
#